data_AF-A0A967DB04-F1
#
_entry.id   AF-A0A967DB04-F1
#
_cell.length_a   1.000
_cell.length_b   1.000
_cell.length_c   1.000
_cell.angle_alpha   90.00
_cell.angle_beta   90.00
_cell.angle_gamma   90.00
#
_symmetry.space_group_name_H-M   'P 1'
#
loop_
_entity.id
_entity.type
_entity.pdbx_description
1 polymer ?
#
loop_
_entity_poly.entity_id
_entity_poly.type
_entity_poly.pdbx_seq_one_letter_code
_entity_poly.pdbx_strand_id
1 'polypeptide(L)'
;MVDQSINHPRLHTYLGQLGLDTRSIEIESLVGGQSNPTYKIRCGADCVVLRKKPSGKLLPSAHAIEREYRVMSALASTAVPVPKMLALCEDESLIGTPFYLMSYLAGQVFHDQSLPQMSSVERGAIYDEMNRVLTAIHQLDYRQIGLESFGKPGNYFARQVSRWSKQVQETTIPIPSALAQLIEWLPHHIPSDDETTLVHGDFRLDNLVFHPKDHTIMGVLDWELSTLGHPLADLSYQCMAWRIPPALWRGIGGLDLQYLGIPSEEDYIKAYEARTGRNANADWNFYMAYNFFRIAAILHGVAQRAVDGNASAQDAAENGKKAGLLAEIGLQGLGIH
;
A
#
# COMPACT_ATOMS: atom_id res chain seq x y z
N MET A 1 -11.77 13.11 -17.46
CA MET A 1 -12.84 14.14 -17.46
C MET A 1 -12.39 15.25 -16.51
N VAL A 2 -12.53 16.52 -16.92
CA VAL A 2 -12.25 17.67 -16.05
C VAL A 2 -13.27 17.65 -14.91
N ASP A 3 -12.80 17.46 -13.67
CA ASP A 3 -13.66 17.51 -12.49
C ASP A 3 -13.72 18.96 -11.98
N GLN A 4 -14.89 19.57 -12.06
CA GLN A 4 -15.11 20.96 -11.61
C GLN A 4 -15.44 21.07 -10.12
N SER A 5 -15.62 19.96 -9.40
CA SER A 5 -16.07 19.99 -7.99
C SER A 5 -15.10 20.73 -7.07
N ILE A 6 -13.82 20.77 -7.40
CA ILE A 6 -12.78 21.47 -6.63
C ILE A 6 -12.29 22.78 -7.29
N ASN A 7 -12.80 23.13 -8.48
CA ASN A 7 -12.40 24.34 -9.20
C ASN A 7 -13.06 25.57 -8.58
N HIS A 8 -12.44 26.12 -7.54
CA HIS A 8 -13.00 27.19 -6.73
C HIS A 8 -12.02 28.37 -6.59
N PRO A 9 -12.47 29.65 -6.64
CA PRO A 9 -11.60 30.81 -6.48
C PRO A 9 -10.75 30.80 -5.19
N ARG A 10 -11.26 30.21 -4.10
CA ARG A 10 -10.48 30.05 -2.85
C ARG A 10 -9.28 29.14 -3.03
N LEU A 11 -9.43 28.05 -3.79
CA LEU A 11 -8.31 27.16 -4.10
C LEU A 11 -7.27 27.90 -4.95
N HIS A 12 -7.70 28.70 -5.93
CA HIS A 12 -6.79 29.48 -6.76
C HIS A 12 -5.98 30.47 -5.93
N THR A 13 -6.62 31.23 -5.04
CA THR A 13 -5.91 32.13 -4.13
C THR A 13 -4.91 31.38 -3.24
N TYR A 14 -5.30 30.22 -2.71
CA TYR A 14 -4.43 29.38 -1.88
C TYR A 14 -3.20 28.87 -2.65
N LEU A 15 -3.39 28.37 -3.87
CA LEU A 15 -2.30 27.95 -4.75
C LEU A 15 -1.33 29.11 -5.06
N GLY A 16 -1.87 30.32 -5.29
CA GLY A 16 -1.06 31.53 -5.50
C GLY A 16 -0.24 31.93 -4.27
N GLN A 17 -0.78 31.75 -3.07
CA GLN A 17 -0.04 31.97 -1.81
C GLN A 17 1.13 30.98 -1.63
N LEU A 18 1.03 29.80 -2.23
CA LEU A 18 2.13 28.82 -2.28
C LEU A 18 3.15 29.13 -3.39
N GLY A 19 2.98 30.22 -4.14
CA GLY A 19 3.88 30.66 -5.20
C GLY A 19 3.64 30.01 -6.56
N LEU A 20 2.51 29.32 -6.76
CA LEU A 20 2.15 28.71 -8.04
C LEU A 20 1.54 29.75 -8.99
N ASP A 21 1.74 29.59 -10.30
CA ASP A 21 1.14 30.47 -11.31
C ASP A 21 -0.33 30.11 -11.56
N THR A 22 -1.24 30.89 -10.99
CA THR A 22 -2.68 30.64 -11.05
C THR A 22 -3.41 31.40 -12.15
N ARG A 23 -2.69 32.00 -13.11
CA ARG A 23 -3.31 32.68 -14.28
C ARG A 23 -4.02 31.69 -15.20
N SER A 24 -3.55 30.44 -15.23
CA SER A 24 -4.19 29.32 -15.93
C SER A 24 -4.14 28.10 -15.02
N ILE A 25 -5.31 27.55 -14.70
CA ILE A 25 -5.47 26.36 -13.86
C ILE A 25 -6.27 25.32 -14.63
N GLU A 26 -5.71 24.12 -14.72
CA GLU A 26 -6.40 22.96 -15.28
C GLU A 26 -6.37 21.81 -14.28
N ILE A 27 -7.53 21.20 -14.05
CA ILE A 27 -7.75 20.17 -13.04
C ILE A 27 -8.21 18.90 -13.71
N GLU A 28 -7.52 17.80 -13.43
CA GLU A 28 -7.82 16.46 -13.91
C GLU A 28 -7.89 15.49 -12.74
N SER A 29 -8.94 14.68 -12.68
CA SER A 29 -9.02 13.58 -11.72
C SER A 29 -8.04 12.47 -12.11
N LEU A 30 -7.25 12.00 -11.16
CA LEU A 30 -6.35 10.87 -11.35
C LEU A 30 -7.09 9.57 -10.99
N VAL A 31 -7.13 8.65 -11.94
CA VAL A 31 -7.73 7.32 -11.75
C VAL A 31 -6.75 6.44 -10.96
N GLY A 32 -7.25 5.71 -9.95
CA GLY A 32 -6.47 4.72 -9.19
C GLY A 32 -6.47 4.93 -7.67
N GLY A 33 -6.65 6.16 -7.18
CA GLY A 33 -6.80 6.43 -5.74
C GLY A 33 -8.20 6.10 -5.24
N GLN A 34 -8.47 4.83 -4.92
CA GLN A 34 -9.82 4.38 -4.58
C GLN A 34 -10.33 4.90 -3.22
N SER A 35 -9.43 5.15 -2.26
CA SER A 35 -9.81 5.60 -0.92
C SER A 35 -10.05 7.10 -0.83
N ASN A 36 -9.17 7.92 -1.43
CA ASN A 36 -9.22 9.38 -1.33
C ASN A 36 -9.15 10.04 -2.72
N PRO A 37 -10.10 10.92 -3.08
CA PRO A 37 -10.08 11.64 -4.35
C PRO A 37 -8.75 12.36 -4.58
N THR A 38 -8.14 12.10 -5.74
CA THR A 38 -6.82 12.60 -6.10
C THR A 38 -6.89 13.32 -7.45
N TYR A 39 -6.28 14.49 -7.53
CA TYR A 39 -6.35 15.39 -8.68
C TYR A 39 -4.98 15.88 -9.09
N LYS A 40 -4.71 15.92 -10.39
CA LYS A 40 -3.59 16.67 -10.96
C LYS A 40 -4.07 18.09 -11.24
N ILE A 41 -3.33 19.07 -10.72
CA ILE A 41 -3.57 20.49 -10.96
C ILE A 41 -2.36 21.04 -11.70
N ARG A 42 -2.59 21.58 -12.90
CA ARG A 42 -1.58 22.33 -13.65
C ARG A 42 -1.76 23.82 -13.39
N CYS A 43 -0.70 24.48 -12.92
CA CYS A 43 -0.62 25.90 -12.62
C CYS A 43 0.50 26.52 -13.47
N GLY A 44 0.15 27.12 -14.62
CA GLY A 44 1.15 27.55 -15.58
C GLY A 44 2.04 26.39 -16.06
N ALA A 45 3.34 26.45 -15.76
CA ALA A 45 4.31 25.40 -16.08
C ALA A 45 4.40 24.31 -14.99
N ASP A 46 3.89 24.56 -13.79
CA ASP A 46 3.99 23.65 -12.65
C ASP A 46 2.83 22.64 -12.65
N CYS A 47 3.10 21.44 -12.13
CA CYS A 47 2.10 20.42 -11.88
C CYS A 47 2.18 19.96 -10.43
N VAL A 48 1.04 19.98 -9.74
CA VAL A 48 0.90 19.50 -8.36
C VAL A 48 -0.21 18.46 -8.29
N VAL A 49 -0.18 17.65 -7.24
CA VAL A 49 -1.24 16.68 -6.94
C VAL A 49 -1.96 17.11 -5.68
N LEU A 50 -3.28 17.19 -5.74
CA LEU A 50 -4.16 17.41 -4.61
C LEU A 50 -4.81 16.09 -4.22
N ARG A 51 -4.68 15.66 -2.97
CA ARG A 51 -5.43 14.52 -2.40
C ARG A 51 -6.31 15.04 -1.27
N LYS A 52 -7.60 14.76 -1.33
CA LYS A 52 -8.60 15.23 -0.36
C LYS A 52 -9.37 14.08 0.28
N LYS A 53 -9.97 14.33 1.44
CA LYS A 53 -10.94 13.38 2.00
C LYS A 53 -12.18 13.26 1.10
N PRO A 54 -12.88 12.13 1.08
CA PRO A 54 -14.19 12.05 0.43
C PRO A 54 -15.18 12.99 1.10
N SER A 55 -16.18 13.45 0.34
CA SER A 55 -17.28 14.25 0.90
C SER A 55 -18.23 13.38 1.73
N GLY A 56 -18.90 13.96 2.72
CA GLY A 56 -19.91 13.27 3.54
C GLY A 56 -19.40 12.84 4.92
N LYS A 57 -20.24 12.08 5.65
CA LYS A 57 -19.93 11.64 7.01
C LYS A 57 -18.97 10.44 6.96
N LEU A 58 -17.74 10.65 7.42
CA LEU A 58 -16.70 9.63 7.44
C LEU A 58 -16.70 8.86 8.76
N LEU A 59 -16.29 7.60 8.72
CA LEU A 59 -16.03 6.82 9.93
C LEU A 59 -14.80 7.36 10.66
N PRO A 60 -14.75 7.28 12.00
CA PRO A 60 -13.57 7.71 12.76
C PRO A 60 -12.29 7.03 12.26
N SER A 61 -11.23 7.81 12.07
CA SER A 61 -9.91 7.37 11.57
C SER A 61 -9.88 6.83 10.13
N ALA A 62 -10.99 6.82 9.39
CA ALA A 62 -10.98 6.57 7.96
C ALA A 62 -10.46 7.81 7.21
N HIS A 63 -9.82 7.60 6.05
CA HIS A 63 -9.38 8.69 5.17
C HIS A 63 -8.47 9.73 5.85
N ALA A 64 -7.57 9.27 6.70
CA ALA A 64 -6.66 10.11 7.49
C ALA A 64 -5.50 10.66 6.64
N ILE A 65 -5.80 11.53 5.67
CA ILE A 65 -4.81 12.14 4.76
C ILE A 65 -3.71 12.93 5.49
N GLU A 66 -3.97 13.38 6.72
CA GLU A 66 -3.01 14.06 7.57
C GLU A 66 -1.86 13.12 7.98
N ARG A 67 -2.16 11.83 8.17
CA ARG A 67 -1.15 10.80 8.44
C ARG A 67 -0.27 10.57 7.22
N GLU A 68 -0.88 10.50 6.03
CA GLU A 68 -0.15 10.40 4.75
C GLU A 68 0.79 11.60 4.58
N TYR A 69 0.28 12.81 4.81
CA TYR A 69 1.09 14.04 4.75
C TYR A 69 2.25 14.01 5.74
N ARG A 70 1.99 13.61 6.99
CA ARG A 70 2.99 13.55 8.06
C ARG A 70 4.14 12.60 7.72
N VAL A 71 3.84 11.38 7.29
CA VAL A 71 4.88 10.38 7.00
C VAL A 71 5.69 10.77 5.77
N MET A 72 5.06 11.18 4.67
CA MET A 72 5.81 11.61 3.48
C MET A 72 6.64 12.89 3.74
N SER A 73 6.14 13.82 4.57
CA SER A 73 6.93 14.99 4.96
C SER A 73 8.17 14.62 5.78
N ALA A 74 8.05 13.64 6.69
CA ALA A 74 9.17 13.13 7.49
C ALA A 74 10.22 12.39 6.64
N LEU A 75 9.79 11.76 5.54
CA LEU A 75 10.66 11.00 4.64
C LEU A 75 11.45 11.88 3.66
N ALA A 76 11.10 13.16 3.51
CA ALA A 76 11.65 14.06 2.49
C ALA A 76 13.19 14.21 2.54
N SER A 77 13.81 14.00 3.70
CA SER A 77 15.27 14.08 3.90
C SER A 77 15.96 12.71 4.01
N THR A 78 15.27 11.64 3.64
CA THR A 78 15.75 10.25 3.77
C THR A 78 16.10 9.64 2.41
N ALA A 79 16.60 8.40 2.41
CA ALA A 79 16.83 7.62 1.20
C ALA A 79 15.55 7.02 0.58
N VAL A 80 14.38 7.22 1.22
CA VAL A 80 13.09 6.75 0.70
C VAL A 80 12.54 7.80 -0.26
N PRO A 81 12.40 7.49 -1.56
CA PRO A 81 11.86 8.44 -2.52
C PRO A 81 10.36 8.65 -2.26
N VAL A 82 9.96 9.90 -2.05
CA VAL A 82 8.56 10.32 -1.89
C VAL A 82 8.32 11.62 -2.66
N PRO A 83 7.07 11.89 -3.10
CA PRO A 83 6.71 13.21 -3.61
C PRO A 83 7.03 14.30 -2.58
N LYS A 84 7.48 15.47 -3.04
CA LYS A 84 7.68 16.62 -2.17
C LYS A 84 6.32 17.11 -1.67
N MET A 85 6.12 17.06 -0.36
CA MET A 85 4.93 17.62 0.28
C MET A 85 5.00 19.15 0.25
N LEU A 86 3.94 19.80 -0.24
CA LEU A 86 3.88 21.25 -0.42
C LEU A 86 3.09 21.93 0.69
N ALA A 87 1.90 21.43 1.00
CA ALA A 87 1.07 21.97 2.06
C ALA A 87 -0.02 20.98 2.50
N LEU A 88 -0.42 21.06 3.76
CA LEU A 88 -1.65 20.46 4.31
C LEU A 88 -2.64 21.59 4.62
N CYS A 89 -3.89 21.43 4.18
CA CYS A 89 -4.98 22.35 4.47
C CYS A 89 -6.12 21.61 5.17
N GLU A 90 -6.31 21.90 6.45
CA GLU A 90 -7.42 21.38 7.25
C GLU A 90 -8.64 22.33 7.26
N ASP A 91 -8.53 23.52 6.65
CA ASP A 91 -9.65 24.45 6.49
C ASP A 91 -10.61 23.94 5.40
N GLU A 92 -11.70 23.32 5.85
CA GLU A 92 -12.77 22.80 4.99
C GLU A 92 -13.48 23.90 4.19
N SER A 93 -13.35 25.18 4.57
CA SER A 93 -13.99 26.28 3.86
C SER A 93 -13.42 26.52 2.46
N LEU A 94 -12.25 25.97 2.11
CA LEU A 94 -11.64 26.16 0.79
C LEU A 94 -12.35 25.36 -0.30
N ILE A 95 -12.46 24.04 -0.11
CA ILE A 95 -13.01 23.09 -1.10
C ILE A 95 -13.92 22.01 -0.48
N GLY A 96 -14.43 22.24 0.72
CA GLY A 96 -15.44 21.41 1.40
C GLY A 96 -14.88 20.26 2.24
N THR A 97 -13.60 19.91 2.10
CA THR A 97 -12.95 18.88 2.92
C THR A 97 -11.46 19.19 3.07
N PRO A 98 -10.78 18.64 4.11
CA PRO A 98 -9.33 18.72 4.20
C PRO A 98 -8.64 18.10 2.98
N PHE A 99 -7.48 18.65 2.63
CA PHE A 99 -6.65 18.17 1.52
C PHE A 99 -5.17 18.46 1.77
N TYR A 100 -4.30 17.76 1.06
CA TYR A 100 -2.90 18.17 0.93
C TYR A 100 -2.49 18.31 -0.53
N LEU A 101 -1.40 19.06 -0.74
CA LEU A 101 -0.72 19.25 -2.00
C LEU A 101 0.67 18.61 -1.97
N MET A 102 1.07 17.96 -3.06
CA MET A 102 2.41 17.42 -3.27
C MET A 102 2.88 17.66 -4.70
N SER A 103 4.19 17.53 -4.96
CA SER A 103 4.73 17.60 -6.31
C SER A 103 4.18 16.48 -7.19
N TYR A 104 3.87 16.79 -8.45
CA TYR A 104 3.58 15.77 -9.44
C TYR A 104 4.87 15.07 -9.91
N LEU A 105 4.91 13.73 -9.80
CA LEU A 105 6.00 12.92 -10.34
C LEU A 105 5.64 12.47 -11.76
N ALA A 106 6.32 13.02 -12.76
CA ALA A 106 6.13 12.67 -14.17
C ALA A 106 6.88 11.36 -14.54
N GLY A 107 6.51 10.26 -13.87
CA GLY A 107 7.09 8.94 -14.07
C GLY A 107 6.09 7.89 -14.57
N GLN A 108 6.53 6.65 -14.58
CA GLN A 108 5.76 5.48 -15.00
C GLN A 108 5.31 4.65 -13.80
N VAL A 109 4.07 4.17 -13.82
CA VAL A 109 3.55 3.20 -12.85
C VAL A 109 3.31 1.89 -13.58
N PHE A 110 3.84 0.79 -13.03
CA PHE A 110 3.61 -0.55 -13.58
C PHE A 110 2.51 -1.26 -12.79
N HIS A 111 1.58 -1.91 -13.48
CA HIS A 111 0.47 -2.63 -12.84
C HIS A 111 0.62 -4.15 -12.89
N ASP A 112 1.20 -4.67 -13.97
CA ASP A 112 1.45 -6.09 -14.17
C ASP A 112 2.81 -6.46 -13.58
N GLN A 113 2.81 -7.33 -12.57
CA GLN A 113 4.04 -7.78 -11.90
C GLN A 113 4.97 -8.57 -12.83
N SER A 114 4.45 -9.15 -13.93
CA SER A 114 5.28 -9.83 -14.92
C SER A 114 6.08 -8.88 -15.83
N LEU A 115 5.78 -7.57 -15.80
CA LEU A 115 6.49 -6.53 -16.56
C LEU A 115 6.65 -6.92 -18.05
N PRO A 116 5.55 -7.14 -18.80
CA PRO A 116 5.61 -7.75 -20.13
C PRO A 116 6.38 -6.92 -21.16
N GLN A 117 6.47 -5.60 -20.95
CA GLN A 117 7.16 -4.67 -21.86
C GLN A 117 8.65 -4.51 -21.58
N MET A 118 9.17 -5.17 -20.54
CA MET A 118 10.57 -5.06 -20.11
C MET A 118 11.39 -6.25 -20.61
N SER A 119 12.68 -6.03 -20.85
CA SER A 119 13.66 -7.10 -21.04
C SER A 119 13.94 -7.84 -19.73
N SER A 120 14.54 -9.03 -19.82
CA SER A 120 14.93 -9.83 -18.65
C SER A 120 15.84 -9.06 -17.67
N VAL A 121 16.79 -8.28 -18.20
CA VAL A 121 17.70 -7.45 -17.40
C VAL A 121 16.94 -6.31 -16.70
N GLU A 122 16.03 -5.64 -17.39
CA GLU A 122 15.21 -4.57 -16.80
C GLU A 122 14.29 -5.10 -15.70
N ARG A 123 13.68 -6.29 -15.88
CA ARG A 123 12.88 -6.92 -14.82
C ARG A 123 13.70 -7.16 -13.56
N GLY A 124 14.89 -7.74 -13.70
CA GLY A 124 15.79 -7.96 -12.58
C GLY A 124 16.14 -6.65 -11.85
N ALA A 125 16.46 -5.60 -12.60
CA ALA A 125 16.79 -4.28 -12.05
C ALA A 125 15.60 -3.61 -11.32
N ILE A 126 14.38 -3.71 -11.88
CA ILE A 126 13.17 -3.17 -11.25
C ILE A 126 12.90 -3.86 -9.91
N TYR A 127 12.97 -5.19 -9.87
CA TYR A 127 12.80 -5.94 -8.62
C TYR A 127 13.91 -5.62 -7.61
N ASP A 128 15.16 -5.48 -8.06
CA ASP A 128 16.25 -5.09 -7.16
C ASP A 128 16.05 -3.69 -6.55
N GLU A 129 15.59 -2.72 -7.35
CA GLU A 129 15.28 -1.37 -6.89
C GLU A 129 14.09 -1.36 -5.91
N MET A 130 13.07 -2.17 -6.16
CA MET A 130 11.96 -2.38 -5.21
C MET A 130 12.47 -2.90 -3.86
N ASN A 131 13.38 -3.88 -3.88
CA ASN A 131 13.98 -4.45 -2.68
C ASN A 131 14.83 -3.41 -1.93
N ARG A 132 15.61 -2.61 -2.66
CA ARG A 132 16.44 -1.53 -2.10
C ARG A 132 15.57 -0.48 -1.41
N VAL A 133 14.49 -0.02 -2.05
CA VAL A 133 13.59 0.99 -1.45
C VAL A 133 12.87 0.43 -0.22
N LEU A 134 12.38 -0.81 -0.27
CA LEU A 134 11.77 -1.44 0.90
C LEU A 134 12.76 -1.55 2.07
N THR A 135 14.00 -1.93 1.78
CA THR A 135 15.09 -1.92 2.76
C THR A 135 15.31 -0.52 3.35
N ALA A 136 15.35 0.51 2.49
CA ALA A 136 15.54 1.88 2.93
C ALA A 136 14.45 2.32 3.91
N ILE A 137 13.19 1.93 3.69
CA ILE A 137 12.07 2.18 4.62
C ILE A 137 12.33 1.49 5.97
N HIS A 138 12.67 0.20 5.95
CA HIS A 138 12.83 -0.60 7.16
C HIS A 138 14.14 -0.33 7.94
N GLN A 139 15.07 0.45 7.38
CA GLN A 139 16.31 0.86 8.06
C GLN A 139 16.24 2.26 8.69
N LEU A 140 15.14 2.99 8.49
CA LEU A 140 14.98 4.30 9.09
C LEU A 140 14.91 4.21 10.62
N ASP A 141 15.65 5.09 11.29
CA ASP A 141 15.33 5.46 12.66
C ASP A 141 14.11 6.39 12.64
N TYR A 142 12.93 5.79 12.73
CA TYR A 142 11.66 6.51 12.71
C TYR A 142 11.55 7.54 13.85
N ARG A 143 12.32 7.41 14.95
CA ARG A 143 12.33 8.41 16.03
C ARG A 143 13.07 9.67 15.60
N GLN A 144 14.22 9.52 14.92
CA GLN A 144 15.02 10.66 14.43
C GLN A 144 14.28 11.51 13.39
N ILE A 145 13.35 10.90 12.64
CA ILE A 145 12.51 11.62 11.66
C ILE A 145 11.13 12.04 12.22
N GLY A 146 10.94 12.01 13.54
CA GLY A 146 9.73 12.55 14.19
C GLY A 146 8.47 11.67 14.07
N LEU A 147 8.64 10.38 13.79
CA LEU A 147 7.56 9.39 13.65
C LEU A 147 7.41 8.49 14.89
N GLU A 148 8.00 8.84 16.04
CA GLU A 148 7.89 8.05 17.27
C GLU A 148 6.43 7.81 17.70
N SER A 149 5.55 8.79 17.50
CA SER A 149 4.11 8.71 17.80
C SER A 149 3.25 8.33 16.59
N PHE A 150 3.83 7.79 15.52
CA PHE A 150 3.10 7.49 14.29
C PHE A 150 2.22 6.24 14.38
N GLY A 151 2.61 5.26 15.22
CA GLY A 151 1.88 4.04 15.47
C GLY A 151 2.23 3.46 16.85
N LYS A 152 1.58 2.36 17.24
CA LYS A 152 1.92 1.66 18.49
C LYS A 152 3.09 0.68 18.23
N PRO A 153 4.23 0.79 18.92
CA PRO A 153 5.34 -0.16 18.76
C PRO A 153 5.03 -1.53 19.40
N GLY A 154 5.84 -2.54 19.06
CA GLY A 154 5.78 -3.91 19.59
C GLY A 154 4.50 -4.68 19.23
N ASN A 155 4.41 -5.98 19.55
CA ASN A 155 3.18 -6.80 19.43
C ASN A 155 2.37 -6.62 18.13
N TYR A 156 3.03 -6.31 17.01
CA TYR A 156 2.37 -5.89 15.78
C TYR A 156 1.44 -6.98 15.25
N PHE A 157 1.94 -8.20 15.09
CA PHE A 157 1.15 -9.33 14.57
C PHE A 157 0.00 -9.68 15.52
N ALA A 158 0.22 -9.73 16.84
CA ALA A 158 -0.84 -10.02 17.81
C ALA A 158 -2.02 -9.05 17.68
N ARG A 159 -1.75 -7.75 17.57
CA ARG A 159 -2.81 -6.73 17.39
C ARG A 159 -3.51 -6.88 16.05
N GLN A 160 -2.76 -7.12 14.99
CA GLN A 160 -3.33 -7.23 13.64
C GLN A 160 -4.18 -8.49 13.51
N VAL A 161 -3.68 -9.65 13.97
CA VAL A 161 -4.43 -10.91 14.00
C VAL A 161 -5.71 -10.74 14.80
N SER A 162 -5.63 -10.22 16.04
CA SER A 162 -6.82 -9.98 16.87
C SER A 162 -7.85 -9.06 16.18
N ARG A 163 -7.40 -7.95 15.58
CA ARG A 163 -8.27 -7.00 14.88
C ARG A 163 -8.99 -7.62 13.69
N TRP A 164 -8.25 -8.29 12.81
CA TRP A 164 -8.82 -8.87 11.59
C TRP A 164 -9.70 -10.08 11.90
N SER A 165 -9.34 -10.92 12.87
CA SER A 165 -10.17 -12.05 13.32
C SER A 165 -11.50 -11.56 13.84
N LYS A 166 -11.50 -10.53 14.69
CA LYS A 166 -12.73 -9.90 15.19
C LYS A 166 -13.58 -9.36 14.05
N GLN A 167 -12.97 -8.64 13.10
CA GLN A 167 -13.70 -8.08 11.96
C GLN A 167 -14.35 -9.15 11.09
N VAL A 168 -13.70 -10.30 10.89
CA VAL A 168 -14.29 -11.44 10.16
C VAL A 168 -15.42 -12.08 10.96
N GLN A 169 -15.24 -12.28 12.27
CA GLN A 169 -16.26 -12.88 13.14
C GLN A 169 -17.52 -12.03 13.32
N GLU A 170 -17.43 -10.72 13.13
CA GLU A 170 -18.57 -9.78 13.17
C GLU A 170 -19.39 -9.76 11.86
N THR A 171 -18.94 -10.45 10.80
CA THR A 171 -19.69 -10.55 9.54
C THR A 171 -20.86 -11.54 9.63
N THR A 172 -21.86 -11.37 8.76
CA THR A 172 -23.04 -12.25 8.67
C THR A 172 -22.94 -13.26 7.53
N ILE A 173 -21.99 -13.07 6.59
CA ILE A 173 -21.74 -14.00 5.50
C ILE A 173 -20.88 -15.21 5.94
N PRO A 174 -21.02 -16.38 5.28
CA PRO A 174 -20.22 -17.56 5.62
C PRO A 174 -18.71 -17.31 5.52
N ILE A 175 -17.97 -17.69 6.56
CA ILE A 175 -16.51 -17.58 6.59
C ILE A 175 -15.90 -18.76 5.81
N PRO A 176 -14.99 -18.54 4.84
CA PRO A 176 -14.29 -19.62 4.16
C PRO A 176 -13.52 -20.50 5.14
N SER A 177 -13.54 -21.83 4.94
CA SER A 177 -12.90 -22.80 5.85
C SER A 177 -11.42 -22.49 6.12
N ALA A 178 -10.64 -22.22 5.05
CA ALA A 178 -9.23 -21.88 5.20
C ALA A 178 -9.00 -20.59 6.00
N LEU A 179 -9.88 -19.59 5.86
CA LEU A 179 -9.82 -18.35 6.64
C LEU A 179 -10.11 -18.61 8.12
N ALA A 180 -11.10 -19.47 8.42
CA ALA A 180 -11.40 -19.87 9.79
C ALA A 180 -10.23 -20.61 10.45
N GLN A 181 -9.56 -21.50 9.72
CA GLN A 181 -8.36 -22.22 10.22
C GLN A 181 -7.19 -21.26 10.49
N LEU A 182 -6.96 -20.27 9.62
CA LEU A 182 -5.93 -19.24 9.87
C LEU A 182 -6.26 -18.39 11.10
N ILE A 183 -7.54 -18.06 11.34
CA ILE A 183 -8.00 -17.34 12.54
C ILE A 183 -7.65 -18.11 13.82
N GLU A 184 -7.77 -19.44 13.79
CA GLU A 184 -7.44 -20.31 14.92
C GLU A 184 -5.93 -20.49 15.09
N TRP A 185 -5.20 -20.67 13.99
CA TRP A 185 -3.78 -21.02 14.02
C TRP A 185 -2.88 -19.83 14.39
N LEU A 186 -3.10 -18.67 13.76
CA LEU A 186 -2.19 -17.52 13.87
C LEU A 186 -1.93 -17.03 15.31
N PRO A 187 -2.93 -16.91 16.21
CA PRO A 187 -2.70 -16.45 17.58
C PRO A 187 -1.71 -17.32 18.38
N HIS A 188 -1.57 -18.60 18.03
CA HIS A 188 -0.75 -19.57 18.75
C HIS A 188 0.68 -19.69 18.22
N HIS A 189 0.99 -19.04 17.10
CA HIS A 189 2.26 -19.20 16.37
C HIS A 189 2.95 -17.87 16.06
N ILE A 190 2.59 -16.80 16.78
CA ILE A 190 3.23 -15.49 16.61
C ILE A 190 4.71 -15.59 17.00
N PRO A 191 5.65 -15.22 16.11
CA PRO A 191 7.07 -15.18 16.43
C PRO A 191 7.36 -14.29 17.63
N SER A 192 8.38 -14.64 18.41
CA SER A 192 8.78 -13.86 19.59
C SER A 192 9.45 -12.53 19.26
N ASP A 193 9.89 -12.35 18.00
CA ASP A 193 10.47 -11.11 17.53
C ASP A 193 9.41 -10.00 17.44
N ASP A 194 9.68 -8.88 18.12
CA ASP A 194 8.80 -7.72 18.22
C ASP A 194 9.36 -6.49 17.51
N GLU A 195 10.40 -6.67 16.69
CA GLU A 195 11.06 -5.60 15.94
C GLU A 195 10.03 -4.63 15.34
N THR A 196 10.30 -3.34 15.51
CA THR A 196 9.43 -2.27 15.06
C THR A 196 10.20 -1.30 14.18
N THR A 197 9.69 -1.12 12.96
CA THR A 197 10.18 -0.15 11.97
C THR A 197 9.00 0.66 11.43
N LEU A 198 9.27 1.65 10.58
CA LEU A 198 8.22 2.18 9.72
C LEU A 198 7.85 1.08 8.71
N VAL A 199 6.56 0.77 8.60
CA VAL A 199 6.02 -0.10 7.55
C VAL A 199 5.05 0.70 6.69
N HIS A 200 5.15 0.51 5.38
CA HIS A 200 4.25 1.05 4.37
C HIS A 200 2.85 0.42 4.47
N GLY A 201 2.76 -0.90 4.69
CA GLY A 201 1.51 -1.66 4.85
C GLY A 201 0.82 -2.06 3.53
N ASP A 202 1.21 -1.43 2.42
CA ASP A 202 0.77 -1.78 1.05
C ASP A 202 1.91 -1.60 0.02
N PHE A 203 3.13 -2.10 0.32
CA PHE A 203 4.28 -1.90 -0.57
C PHE A 203 4.23 -2.85 -1.77
N ARG A 204 3.98 -2.31 -2.97
CA ARG A 204 3.70 -3.08 -4.19
C ARG A 204 3.96 -2.26 -5.45
N LEU A 205 4.16 -2.95 -6.57
CA LEU A 205 4.65 -2.38 -7.84
C LEU A 205 3.88 -1.15 -8.34
N ASP A 206 2.55 -1.15 -8.25
CA ASP A 206 1.68 -0.07 -8.73
C ASP A 206 1.50 1.07 -7.73
N ASN A 207 2.09 0.98 -6.55
CA ASN A 207 2.26 2.09 -5.62
C ASN A 207 3.64 2.77 -5.80
N LEU A 208 4.39 2.42 -6.85
CA LEU A 208 5.72 2.97 -7.11
C LEU A 208 5.72 3.73 -8.44
N VAL A 209 6.26 4.94 -8.40
CA VAL A 209 6.51 5.76 -9.60
C VAL A 209 7.96 5.57 -10.01
N PHE A 210 8.19 5.02 -11.18
CA PHE A 210 9.50 4.77 -11.76
C PHE A 210 9.91 5.88 -12.72
N HIS A 211 11.20 6.18 -12.74
CA HIS A 211 11.76 7.11 -13.71
C HIS A 211 11.75 6.47 -15.11
N PRO A 212 11.22 7.13 -16.16
CA PRO A 212 10.95 6.49 -17.45
C PRO A 212 12.18 5.98 -18.23
N LYS A 213 13.40 6.33 -17.82
CA LYS A 213 14.62 5.96 -18.52
C LYS A 213 15.40 4.86 -17.83
N ASP A 214 15.63 5.00 -16.53
CA ASP A 214 16.53 4.13 -15.76
C ASP A 214 15.79 3.27 -14.72
N HIS A 215 14.46 3.41 -14.63
CA HIS A 215 13.62 2.60 -13.76
C HIS A 215 14.02 2.69 -12.28
N THR A 216 14.64 3.80 -11.88
CA THR A 216 14.79 4.16 -10.47
C THR A 216 13.45 4.59 -9.89
N ILE A 217 13.18 4.29 -8.61
CA ILE A 217 11.92 4.72 -7.99
C ILE A 217 12.02 6.21 -7.63
N MET A 218 11.15 7.02 -8.24
CA MET A 218 11.00 8.44 -7.98
C MET A 218 10.08 8.74 -6.79
N GLY A 219 9.17 7.82 -6.46
CA GLY A 219 8.25 7.99 -5.35
C GLY A 219 7.51 6.72 -4.96
N VAL A 220 7.45 6.48 -3.65
CA VAL A 220 6.53 5.53 -3.02
C VAL A 220 5.24 6.28 -2.69
N LEU A 221 4.11 5.78 -3.21
CA LEU A 221 2.78 6.36 -3.06
C LEU A 221 1.92 5.57 -2.08
N ASP A 222 0.78 6.15 -1.69
CA ASP A 222 -0.29 5.50 -0.93
C ASP A 222 0.10 5.00 0.47
N TRP A 223 0.56 5.95 1.29
CA TRP A 223 0.97 5.70 2.68
C TRP A 223 -0.21 5.56 3.67
N GLU A 224 -1.44 5.33 3.19
CA GLU A 224 -2.64 5.36 4.04
C GLU A 224 -2.67 4.24 5.10
N LEU A 225 -2.07 3.09 4.79
CA LEU A 225 -1.96 1.94 5.69
C LEU A 225 -0.69 1.96 6.55
N SER A 226 0.16 2.97 6.37
CA SER A 226 1.46 3.00 7.03
C SER A 226 1.35 3.22 8.54
N THR A 227 2.24 2.55 9.26
CA THR A 227 2.30 2.54 10.73
C THR A 227 3.69 2.16 11.20
N LEU A 228 3.89 2.13 12.52
CA LEU A 228 4.98 1.39 13.13
C LEU A 228 4.57 -0.08 13.26
N GLY A 229 5.42 -0.98 12.77
CA GLY A 229 5.14 -2.41 12.70
C GLY A 229 6.36 -3.25 12.38
N HIS A 230 6.15 -4.56 12.28
CA HIS A 230 7.24 -5.49 12.01
C HIS A 230 7.64 -5.45 10.52
N PRO A 231 8.92 -5.25 10.17
CA PRO A 231 9.34 -5.07 8.77
C PRO A 231 9.01 -6.27 7.88
N LEU A 232 9.07 -7.48 8.43
CA LEU A 232 8.71 -8.70 7.69
C LEU A 232 7.23 -8.78 7.31
N ALA A 233 6.36 -7.97 7.89
CA ALA A 233 4.98 -7.84 7.43
C ALA A 233 4.91 -7.21 6.02
N ASP A 234 5.74 -6.21 5.73
CA ASP A 234 5.77 -5.59 4.40
C ASP A 234 6.51 -6.47 3.39
N LEU A 235 7.65 -7.06 3.78
CA LEU A 235 8.41 -7.95 2.89
C LEU A 235 7.55 -9.15 2.46
N SER A 236 6.91 -9.84 3.41
CA SER A 236 6.05 -10.98 3.07
C SER A 236 4.80 -10.57 2.30
N TYR A 237 4.25 -9.36 2.53
CA TYR A 237 3.14 -8.83 1.73
C TYR A 237 3.54 -8.66 0.26
N GLN A 238 4.72 -8.09 0.00
CA GLN A 238 5.25 -7.99 -1.34
C GLN A 238 5.51 -9.38 -1.96
N CYS A 239 6.08 -10.31 -1.18
CA CYS A 239 6.39 -11.67 -1.63
C CYS A 239 5.15 -12.53 -1.92
N MET A 240 3.94 -12.13 -1.49
CA MET A 240 2.70 -12.83 -1.87
C MET A 240 2.57 -12.98 -3.39
N ALA A 241 3.10 -12.03 -4.18
CA ALA A 241 3.05 -12.08 -5.64
C ALA A 241 3.67 -13.37 -6.20
N TRP A 242 4.71 -13.93 -5.56
CA TRP A 242 5.33 -15.19 -6.01
C TRP A 242 4.44 -16.42 -5.81
N ARG A 243 3.45 -16.35 -4.91
CA ARG A 243 2.57 -17.47 -4.58
C ARG A 243 1.17 -17.33 -5.19
N ILE A 244 0.80 -16.13 -5.62
CA ILE A 244 -0.49 -15.85 -6.26
C ILE A 244 -0.37 -16.08 -7.78
N PRO A 245 -1.18 -16.96 -8.38
CA PRO A 245 -1.22 -17.10 -9.84
C PRO A 245 -1.81 -15.85 -10.51
N PRO A 246 -1.33 -15.43 -11.70
CA PRO A 246 -1.86 -14.27 -12.43
C PRO A 246 -3.37 -14.34 -12.69
N ALA A 247 -3.90 -15.55 -12.91
CA ALA A 247 -5.32 -15.77 -13.16
C ALA A 247 -6.20 -15.56 -11.91
N LEU A 248 -5.63 -15.66 -10.71
CA LEU A 248 -6.35 -15.43 -9.46
C LEU A 248 -6.36 -13.95 -9.13
N TRP A 249 -5.18 -13.33 -9.12
CA TRP A 249 -5.02 -11.92 -8.78
C TRP A 249 -3.64 -11.39 -9.21
N ARG A 250 -3.22 -10.26 -8.62
CA ARG A 250 -1.98 -9.54 -8.90
C ARG A 250 -0.74 -10.34 -8.45
N GLY A 251 -0.40 -11.40 -9.17
CA GLY A 251 0.77 -12.24 -8.87
C GLY A 251 1.42 -12.84 -10.11
N ILE A 252 2.55 -13.50 -9.86
CA ILE A 252 3.49 -14.11 -10.82
C ILE A 252 3.73 -15.60 -10.50
N GLY A 253 2.94 -16.18 -9.60
CA GLY A 253 3.04 -17.60 -9.23
C GLY A 253 2.80 -18.52 -10.43
N GLY A 254 3.72 -19.47 -10.63
CA GLY A 254 3.67 -20.43 -11.73
C GLY A 254 4.21 -19.93 -13.08
N LEU A 255 4.71 -18.69 -13.16
CA LEU A 255 5.43 -18.20 -14.34
C LEU A 255 6.87 -18.72 -14.35
N ASP A 256 7.49 -18.79 -15.53
CA ASP A 256 8.92 -19.05 -15.69
C ASP A 256 9.73 -17.80 -15.33
N LEU A 257 9.96 -17.60 -14.02
CA LEU A 257 10.63 -16.40 -13.50
C LEU A 257 12.08 -16.30 -13.99
N GLN A 258 12.76 -17.43 -14.16
CA GLN A 258 14.14 -17.47 -14.67
C GLN A 258 14.19 -16.97 -16.11
N TYR A 259 13.31 -17.45 -16.98
CA TYR A 259 13.19 -16.94 -18.35
C TYR A 259 12.82 -15.45 -18.37
N LEU A 260 11.92 -15.03 -17.49
CA LEU A 260 11.53 -13.62 -17.40
C LEU A 260 12.63 -12.72 -16.83
N GLY A 261 13.65 -13.25 -16.14
CA GLY A 261 14.63 -12.43 -15.41
C GLY A 261 14.09 -11.84 -14.10
N ILE A 262 13.00 -12.40 -13.56
CA ILE A 262 12.46 -12.02 -12.27
C ILE A 262 13.15 -12.90 -11.20
N PRO A 263 13.66 -12.33 -10.09
CA PRO A 263 14.31 -13.13 -9.05
C PRO A 263 13.34 -14.16 -8.45
N SER A 264 13.88 -15.29 -7.99
CA SER A 264 13.10 -16.21 -7.17
C SER A 264 12.70 -15.55 -5.84
N GLU A 265 11.67 -16.08 -5.16
CA GLU A 265 11.26 -15.60 -3.83
C GLU A 265 12.46 -15.67 -2.86
N GLU A 266 13.22 -16.76 -2.93
CA GLU A 266 14.39 -17.01 -2.11
C GLU A 266 15.51 -15.99 -2.37
N ASP A 267 15.83 -15.70 -3.64
CA ASP A 267 16.87 -14.72 -3.98
C ASP A 267 16.45 -13.30 -3.59
N TYR A 268 15.17 -12.98 -3.71
CA TYR A 268 14.62 -11.70 -3.28
C TYR A 268 14.73 -11.50 -1.76
N ILE A 269 14.42 -12.54 -0.98
CA ILE A 269 14.59 -12.54 0.48
C ILE A 269 16.07 -12.41 0.84
N LYS A 270 16.95 -13.21 0.23
CA LYS A 270 18.41 -13.11 0.47
C LYS A 270 18.96 -11.72 0.19
N ALA A 271 18.50 -11.06 -0.88
CA ALA A 271 18.90 -9.70 -1.18
C ALA A 271 18.46 -8.70 -0.09
N TYR A 272 17.26 -8.88 0.46
CA TYR A 272 16.76 -8.08 1.58
C TYR A 272 17.55 -8.36 2.88
N GLU A 273 17.81 -9.62 3.20
CA GLU A 273 18.62 -10.03 4.36
C GLU A 273 20.04 -9.45 4.25
N ALA A 274 20.66 -9.51 3.07
CA ALA A 274 21.99 -8.95 2.83
C ALA A 274 22.06 -7.43 3.04
N ARG A 275 21.00 -6.70 2.66
CA ARG A 275 20.94 -5.24 2.85
C ARG A 275 20.64 -4.84 4.30
N THR A 276 19.84 -5.63 5.00
CA THR A 276 19.32 -5.28 6.34
C THR A 276 20.09 -5.90 7.50
N GLY A 277 20.78 -7.02 7.27
CA GLY A 277 21.35 -7.87 8.32
C GLY A 277 20.32 -8.69 9.10
N ARG A 278 19.04 -8.71 8.68
CA ARG A 278 17.97 -9.47 9.33
C ARG A 278 17.99 -10.94 8.89
N ASN A 279 17.43 -11.81 9.72
CA ASN A 279 17.10 -13.19 9.35
C ASN A 279 15.59 -13.28 9.09
N ALA A 280 15.19 -13.03 7.85
CA ALA A 280 13.79 -13.04 7.43
C ALA A 280 13.21 -14.46 7.32
N ASN A 281 14.06 -15.47 7.11
CA ASN A 281 13.63 -16.83 6.78
C ASN A 281 13.15 -17.67 7.98
N ALA A 282 13.50 -17.32 9.22
CA ALA A 282 13.23 -18.17 10.40
C ALA A 282 11.74 -18.52 10.58
N ASP A 283 10.86 -17.53 10.45
CA ASP A 283 9.40 -17.67 10.62
C ASP A 283 8.63 -17.31 9.34
N TRP A 284 9.26 -17.51 8.18
CA TRP A 284 8.74 -17.02 6.90
C TRP A 284 7.31 -17.50 6.58
N ASN A 285 7.01 -18.76 6.89
CA ASN A 285 5.68 -19.33 6.68
C ASN A 285 4.61 -18.65 7.53
N PHE A 286 4.93 -18.22 8.76
CA PHE A 286 4.01 -17.43 9.58
C PHE A 286 3.74 -16.07 8.94
N TYR A 287 4.77 -15.33 8.51
CA TYR A 287 4.60 -14.00 7.94
C TYR A 287 3.78 -14.05 6.64
N MET A 288 4.02 -15.06 5.82
CA MET A 288 3.24 -15.30 4.60
C MET A 288 1.77 -15.65 4.93
N ALA A 289 1.55 -16.61 5.84
CA ALA A 289 0.19 -16.99 6.26
C ALA A 289 -0.58 -15.81 6.88
N TYR A 290 0.08 -14.97 7.68
CA TYR A 290 -0.48 -13.74 8.22
C TYR A 290 -0.97 -12.80 7.11
N ASN A 291 -0.18 -12.60 6.05
CA ASN A 291 -0.56 -11.68 4.98
C ASN A 291 -1.66 -12.23 4.07
N PHE A 292 -1.66 -13.55 3.79
CA PHE A 292 -2.81 -14.20 3.14
C PHE A 292 -4.08 -14.12 3.99
N PHE A 293 -3.97 -14.34 5.30
CA PHE A 293 -5.06 -14.12 6.25
C PHE A 293 -5.56 -12.68 6.21
N ARG A 294 -4.66 -11.69 6.30
CA ARG A 294 -4.99 -10.26 6.29
C ARG A 294 -5.76 -9.89 5.03
N ILE A 295 -5.27 -10.30 3.85
CA ILE A 295 -5.92 -9.92 2.60
C ILE A 295 -7.25 -10.65 2.39
N ALA A 296 -7.34 -11.91 2.81
CA ALA A 296 -8.60 -12.66 2.81
C ALA A 296 -9.63 -11.99 3.74
N ALA A 297 -9.23 -11.55 4.94
CA ALA A 297 -10.10 -10.82 5.85
C ALA A 297 -10.58 -9.48 5.27
N ILE A 298 -9.72 -8.74 4.56
CA ILE A 298 -10.08 -7.50 3.86
C ILE A 298 -11.15 -7.79 2.78
N LEU A 299 -10.91 -8.77 1.92
CA LEU A 299 -11.83 -9.14 0.84
C LEU A 299 -13.16 -9.69 1.37
N HIS A 300 -13.11 -10.46 2.47
CA HIS A 300 -14.30 -10.92 3.18
C HIS A 300 -15.12 -9.74 3.73
N GLY A 301 -14.46 -8.74 4.32
CA GLY A 301 -15.12 -7.51 4.74
C GLY A 301 -15.70 -6.68 3.59
N VAL A 302 -15.06 -6.68 2.41
CA VAL A 302 -15.63 -6.07 1.19
C VAL A 302 -16.89 -6.83 0.77
N ALA A 303 -16.86 -8.16 0.78
CA ALA A 303 -18.02 -8.99 0.46
C ALA A 303 -19.19 -8.76 1.41
N GLN A 304 -18.94 -8.62 2.72
CA GLN A 304 -19.97 -8.24 3.69
C GLN A 304 -20.60 -6.88 3.35
N ARG A 305 -19.78 -5.85 3.09
CA ARG A 305 -20.30 -4.51 2.75
C ARG A 305 -21.15 -4.51 1.48
N ALA A 306 -20.81 -5.37 0.52
CA ALA A 306 -21.61 -5.55 -0.69
C ALA A 306 -22.99 -6.17 -0.39
N VAL A 307 -23.06 -7.15 0.53
CA VAL A 307 -24.34 -7.70 1.02
C VAL A 307 -25.16 -6.66 1.77
N ASP A 308 -24.52 -5.76 2.53
CA ASP A 308 -25.17 -4.67 3.25
C ASP A 308 -25.69 -3.54 2.33
N GLY A 309 -25.55 -3.68 1.00
CA GLY A 309 -26.01 -2.71 0.00
C GLY A 309 -25.03 -1.57 -0.27
N ASN A 310 -23.79 -1.65 0.23
CA ASN A 310 -22.75 -0.63 0.02
C ASN A 310 -21.81 -0.94 -1.18
N ALA A 311 -22.03 -2.04 -1.89
CA ALA A 311 -21.37 -2.42 -3.15
C ALA A 311 -22.26 -3.37 -3.96
N SER A 312 -21.91 -3.69 -5.21
CA SER A 312 -22.77 -4.53 -6.07
C SER A 312 -22.76 -6.01 -5.64
N ALA A 313 -23.85 -6.74 -5.88
CA ALA A 313 -23.96 -8.17 -5.53
C ALA A 313 -22.93 -9.05 -6.25
N GLN A 314 -22.48 -8.65 -7.44
CA GLN A 314 -21.42 -9.34 -8.18
C GLN A 314 -20.06 -9.15 -7.51
N ASP A 315 -19.78 -7.94 -7.01
CA ASP A 315 -18.57 -7.67 -6.22
C ASP A 315 -18.53 -8.51 -4.94
N ALA A 316 -19.70 -8.77 -4.32
CA ALA A 316 -19.80 -9.59 -3.12
C ALA A 316 -19.28 -11.02 -3.36
N ALA A 317 -19.83 -11.68 -4.38
CA ALA A 317 -19.52 -13.07 -4.69
C ALA A 317 -18.07 -13.24 -5.18
N GLU A 318 -17.59 -12.33 -6.02
CA GLU A 318 -16.22 -12.39 -6.52
C GLU A 318 -15.18 -12.16 -5.42
N ASN A 319 -15.39 -11.18 -4.54
CA ASN A 319 -14.46 -10.91 -3.44
C ASN A 319 -14.50 -12.02 -2.39
N GLY A 320 -15.68 -12.58 -2.06
CA GLY A 320 -15.80 -13.73 -1.16
C GLY A 320 -15.07 -14.97 -1.69
N LYS A 321 -15.21 -15.26 -3.00
CA LYS A 321 -14.47 -16.36 -3.64
C LYS A 321 -12.96 -16.15 -3.61
N LYS A 322 -12.49 -14.93 -3.94
CA LYS A 322 -11.06 -14.58 -3.88
C LYS A 322 -10.52 -14.69 -2.45
N ALA A 323 -11.29 -14.27 -1.44
CA ALA A 323 -10.90 -14.39 -0.04
C ALA A 323 -10.61 -15.85 0.35
N GLY A 324 -11.49 -16.78 -0.04
CA GLY A 324 -11.29 -18.21 0.18
C GLY A 324 -10.02 -18.76 -0.48
N LEU A 325 -9.84 -18.49 -1.78
CA LEU A 325 -8.68 -18.98 -2.54
C LEU A 325 -7.35 -18.43 -2.02
N LEU A 326 -7.31 -17.15 -1.59
CA LEU A 326 -6.12 -16.56 -1.00
C LEU A 326 -5.83 -17.15 0.40
N ALA A 327 -6.87 -17.40 1.21
CA ALA A 327 -6.70 -18.06 2.49
C ALA A 327 -6.18 -19.50 2.32
N GLU A 328 -6.62 -20.23 1.28
CA GLU A 328 -6.12 -21.57 0.95
C GLU A 328 -4.61 -21.56 0.66
N ILE A 329 -4.11 -20.60 -0.12
CA ILE A 329 -2.66 -20.46 -0.39
C ILE A 329 -1.89 -20.23 0.92
N GLY A 330 -2.41 -19.35 1.79
CA GLY A 330 -1.81 -19.10 3.11
C GLY A 330 -1.74 -20.35 3.98
N LEU A 331 -2.82 -21.13 4.02
CA LEU A 331 -2.91 -22.36 4.80
C LEU A 331 -2.00 -23.47 4.26
N GLN A 332 -1.95 -23.64 2.93
CA GLN A 332 -1.07 -24.61 2.27
C GLN A 332 0.41 -24.34 2.58
N GLY A 333 0.80 -23.07 2.66
CA GLY A 333 2.15 -22.67 3.06
C GLY A 333 2.55 -23.11 4.48
N LEU A 334 1.57 -23.43 5.34
CA LEU A 334 1.80 -23.96 6.69
C LEU A 334 1.87 -25.50 6.74
N GLY A 335 1.56 -26.19 5.64
CA GLY A 335 1.46 -27.66 5.62
C GLY A 335 0.25 -28.22 6.38
N ILE A 336 -0.79 -27.41 6.59
CA ILE A 336 -2.04 -27.82 7.24
C ILE A 336 -3.02 -28.28 6.16
N HIS A 337 -3.55 -29.49 6.31
CA HIS A 337 -4.44 -30.16 5.34
C HIS A 337 -5.85 -30.34 5.89
#